data_AF-A0A830CWT9-F1
#
_entry.id   AF-A0A830CWT9-F1
#
_cell.length_a   1.000
_cell.length_b   1.000
_cell.length_c   1.000
_cell.angle_alpha   90.00
_cell.angle_beta   90.00
_cell.angle_gamma   90.00
#
_symmetry.space_group_name_H-M   'P 1'
#
loop_
_entity.id
_entity.type
_entity.pdbx_description
1 polymer ?
#
loop_
_entity_poly.entity_id
_entity_poly.type
_entity_poly.pdbx_seq_one_letter_code
_entity_poly.pdbx_strand_id
1 'polypeptide(L)'
;MVLITSVLVLLCLYFVSKVVYDTVSCYWLTPRRIKKIMEKQGVRGPKPRFIVGNILDMASLVSTSTSQDMDSIHHDIVGRLLPHFLVWSKTYGKRFIFWNGVEPRMCLTETDLIKELLSKHNAISGKSWLQREGTKHFIGRGLLMANGKDWYHQRHIVAPAFMGDKLKSYATYMVDCTKEMLQSLENALGTGQTEVEIGEHMTRLTADIISRTEFDSNYEKGKQIFHLLTVLQGLCARATRHLCFPGSRYFPSKYNREIKSLKAEVDETC
;
A
#
# COMPACT_ATOMS: atom_id res chain seq x y z
N MET A 1 25.14 -43.44 23.11
CA MET A 1 25.44 -42.02 22.82
C MET A 1 25.77 -41.76 21.34
N VAL A 2 26.66 -42.53 20.72
CA VAL A 2 27.08 -42.34 19.30
C VAL A 2 25.92 -42.41 18.29
N LEU A 3 24.94 -43.29 18.53
CA LEU A 3 23.78 -43.47 17.63
C LEU A 3 22.78 -42.30 17.72
N ILE A 4 22.70 -41.65 18.88
CA ILE A 4 21.84 -40.47 19.08
C ILE A 4 22.50 -39.25 18.43
N THR A 5 23.83 -39.10 18.58
CA THR A 5 24.57 -38.00 17.97
C THR A 5 24.58 -38.10 16.44
N SER A 6 24.70 -39.29 15.85
CA SER A 6 24.64 -39.46 14.40
C SER A 6 23.25 -39.15 13.81
N VAL A 7 22.17 -39.55 14.49
CA VAL A 7 20.80 -39.20 14.09
C VAL A 7 20.57 -37.68 14.15
N LEU A 8 21.05 -37.01 15.20
CA LEU A 8 20.96 -35.55 15.31
C LEU A 8 21.72 -34.83 14.20
N VAL A 9 22.91 -35.30 13.83
CA VAL A 9 23.69 -34.72 12.72
C VAL A 9 22.97 -34.88 11.38
N LEU A 10 22.40 -36.06 11.09
CA LEU A 10 21.64 -36.30 9.87
C LEU A 10 20.38 -35.42 9.79
N LEU A 11 19.66 -35.25 10.91
CA LEU A 11 18.52 -34.34 10.98
C LEU A 11 18.95 -32.89 10.71
N CYS A 12 20.04 -32.42 11.33
CA CYS A 12 20.59 -31.09 11.07
C CYS A 12 20.96 -30.89 9.59
N LEU A 13 21.65 -31.86 8.97
CA LEU A 13 22.01 -31.81 7.55
C LEU A 13 20.76 -31.78 6.64
N TYR A 14 19.73 -32.55 6.99
CA TYR A 14 18.45 -32.51 6.27
C TYR A 14 17.78 -31.14 6.39
N PHE A 15 17.70 -30.55 7.59
CA PHE A 15 17.14 -29.21 7.75
C PHE A 15 17.93 -28.14 7.00
N VAL A 16 19.27 -28.18 7.06
CA VAL A 16 20.13 -27.24 6.33
C VAL A 16 19.94 -27.39 4.82
N SER A 17 19.97 -28.61 4.28
CA SER A 17 19.77 -28.84 2.85
C SER A 17 18.38 -28.44 2.38
N LYS A 18 17.34 -28.69 3.18
CA LYS A 18 15.98 -28.21 2.92
C LYS A 18 15.91 -26.69 2.88
N VAL A 19 16.48 -25.99 3.86
CA VAL A 19 16.50 -24.51 3.89
C VAL A 19 17.26 -23.94 2.69
N VAL A 20 18.39 -24.53 2.31
CA VAL A 20 19.16 -24.13 1.13
C VAL A 20 18.32 -24.35 -0.14
N TYR A 21 17.69 -25.52 -0.28
CA TYR A 21 16.82 -25.82 -1.42
C TYR A 21 15.65 -24.84 -1.51
N ASP A 22 14.92 -24.62 -0.42
CA ASP A 22 13.78 -23.70 -0.38
C ASP A 22 14.21 -22.26 -0.72
N THR A 23 15.38 -21.85 -0.24
CA THR A 23 15.97 -20.53 -0.54
C THR A 23 16.31 -20.41 -2.02
N VAL A 24 17.06 -21.37 -2.57
CA VAL A 24 17.42 -21.36 -4.01
C VAL A 24 16.16 -21.45 -4.89
N SER A 25 15.20 -22.28 -4.49
CA SER A 25 13.94 -22.44 -5.20
C SER A 25 13.12 -21.15 -5.22
N CYS A 26 12.95 -20.51 -4.06
CA CYS A 26 12.15 -19.30 -3.90
C CYS A 26 12.80 -18.06 -4.52
N TYR A 27 14.08 -17.81 -4.23
CA TYR A 27 14.76 -16.57 -4.62
C TYR A 27 15.39 -16.61 -6.01
N TRP A 28 15.57 -17.80 -6.61
CA TRP A 28 16.30 -17.95 -7.88
C TRP A 28 15.56 -18.76 -8.93
N LEU A 29 15.17 -20.00 -8.63
CA LEU A 29 14.58 -20.90 -9.64
C LEU A 29 13.17 -20.46 -10.04
N THR A 30 12.32 -20.14 -9.07
CA THR A 30 10.92 -19.74 -9.30
C THR A 30 10.83 -18.47 -10.12
N PRO A 31 11.56 -17.38 -9.78
CA PRO A 31 11.57 -16.17 -10.61
C PRO A 31 11.99 -16.41 -12.06
N ARG A 32 13.04 -17.21 -12.26
CA ARG A 32 13.54 -17.56 -13.60
C ARG A 32 12.54 -18.39 -14.39
N ARG A 33 11.85 -19.35 -13.74
CA ARG A 33 10.82 -20.18 -14.37
C ARG A 33 9.64 -19.33 -14.83
N ILE A 34 9.12 -18.46 -13.97
CA ILE A 34 7.99 -17.57 -14.29
C ILE A 34 8.38 -16.64 -15.44
N LYS A 35 9.57 -16.01 -15.37
CA LYS A 35 10.07 -15.15 -16.45
C LYS A 35 10.09 -15.88 -17.80
N LYS A 36 10.66 -17.10 -17.85
CA LYS A 36 10.70 -17.90 -19.09
C LYS A 36 9.31 -18.24 -19.63
N ILE A 37 8.35 -18.55 -18.76
CA ILE A 37 6.96 -18.84 -19.17
C ILE A 37 6.33 -17.58 -19.78
N MET A 38 6.50 -16.42 -19.15
CA MET A 38 5.96 -15.15 -19.64
C MET A 38 6.60 -14.73 -20.97
N GLU A 39 7.92 -14.90 -21.12
CA GLU A 39 8.63 -14.62 -22.37
C GLU A 39 8.12 -15.50 -23.52
N LYS A 40 7.80 -16.77 -23.27
CA LYS A 40 7.17 -17.66 -24.26
C LYS A 40 5.77 -17.20 -24.67
N GLN A 41 5.05 -16.51 -23.78
CA GLN A 41 3.75 -15.91 -24.06
C GLN A 41 3.85 -14.51 -24.65
N GLY A 42 5.06 -14.03 -24.97
CA GLY A 42 5.30 -12.70 -25.54
C GLY A 42 5.34 -11.56 -24.52
N VAL A 43 5.21 -11.85 -23.22
CA VAL A 43 5.27 -10.83 -22.16
C VAL A 43 6.70 -10.71 -21.66
N ARG A 44 7.35 -9.59 -21.98
CA ARG A 44 8.72 -9.26 -21.56
C ARG A 44 8.71 -8.16 -20.50
N GLY A 45 9.87 -7.81 -19.99
CA GLY A 45 10.00 -6.71 -19.04
C GLY A 45 11.44 -6.50 -18.56
N PRO A 46 11.65 -5.53 -17.64
CA PRO A 46 12.98 -5.18 -17.17
C PRO A 46 13.67 -6.37 -16.50
N LYS A 47 14.99 -6.46 -16.66
CA LYS A 47 15.79 -7.52 -16.05
C LYS A 47 15.83 -7.31 -14.52
N PRO A 48 15.39 -8.28 -13.70
CA PRO A 48 15.44 -8.14 -12.25
C PRO A 48 16.88 -8.25 -11.73
N ARG A 49 17.20 -7.46 -10.70
CA ARG A 49 18.41 -7.61 -9.88
C ARG A 49 18.21 -8.74 -8.87
N PHE A 50 19.29 -9.39 -8.46
CA PHE A 50 19.22 -10.50 -7.49
C PHE A 50 18.60 -10.03 -6.17
N ILE A 51 17.59 -10.79 -5.67
CA ILE A 51 16.77 -10.55 -4.46
C ILE A 51 15.89 -9.29 -4.51
N VAL A 52 16.42 -8.18 -5.01
CA VAL A 52 15.80 -6.84 -5.00
C VAL A 52 14.77 -6.66 -6.11
N GLY A 53 14.86 -7.44 -7.19
CA GLY A 53 14.01 -7.26 -8.36
C GLY A 53 14.28 -5.93 -9.05
N ASN A 54 13.24 -5.13 -9.27
CA ASN A 54 13.30 -3.82 -9.93
C ASN A 54 13.04 -2.65 -8.97
N ILE A 55 13.03 -2.88 -7.65
CA ILE A 55 12.73 -1.84 -6.65
C ILE A 55 13.65 -0.62 -6.77
N LEU A 56 14.96 -0.85 -6.94
CA LEU A 56 15.92 0.23 -7.08
C LEU A 56 15.76 0.99 -8.41
N ASP A 57 15.38 0.31 -9.49
CA ASP A 57 15.13 0.96 -10.77
C ASP A 57 13.89 1.86 -10.66
N MET A 58 12.83 1.38 -10.01
CA MET A 58 11.62 2.18 -9.74
C MET A 58 11.93 3.39 -8.83
N ALA A 59 12.68 3.19 -7.75
CA ALA A 59 13.05 4.25 -6.82
C ALA A 59 13.91 5.32 -7.49
N SER A 60 14.87 4.92 -8.33
CA SER A 60 15.69 5.83 -9.12
C SER A 60 14.84 6.65 -10.08
N LEU A 61 13.92 6.02 -10.82
CA LEU A 61 13.06 6.72 -11.77
C LEU A 61 12.16 7.74 -11.06
N VAL A 62 11.58 7.38 -9.91
CA VAL A 62 10.76 8.30 -9.09
C VAL A 62 11.61 9.46 -8.59
N SER A 63 12.81 9.18 -8.08
CA SER A 63 13.75 10.22 -7.61
C SER A 63 14.08 11.23 -8.71
N THR A 64 14.28 10.76 -9.95
CA THR A 64 14.52 11.64 -11.09
C THR A 64 13.28 12.44 -11.47
N SER A 65 12.10 11.80 -11.57
CA SER A 65 10.87 12.48 -11.99
C SER A 65 10.34 13.49 -10.97
N THR A 66 10.68 13.33 -9.69
CA THR A 66 10.30 14.26 -8.61
C THR A 66 11.42 15.21 -8.21
N SER A 67 12.53 15.27 -8.95
CA SER A 67 13.71 16.07 -8.57
C SER A 67 13.52 17.57 -8.72
N GLN A 68 12.69 17.98 -9.67
CA GLN A 68 12.33 19.38 -9.92
C GLN A 68 10.86 19.61 -9.59
N ASP A 69 10.50 20.87 -9.36
CA ASP A 69 9.10 21.26 -9.19
C ASP A 69 8.30 21.04 -10.48
N MET A 70 6.97 21.07 -10.36
CA MET A 70 6.11 20.96 -11.53
C MET A 70 6.07 22.29 -12.28
N ASP A 71 6.28 22.25 -13.58
CA ASP A 71 6.24 23.45 -14.45
C ASP A 71 4.86 24.12 -14.46
N SER A 72 3.80 23.34 -14.28
CA SER A 72 2.41 23.82 -14.22
C SER A 72 1.53 22.85 -13.44
N ILE A 73 0.38 23.34 -12.95
CA ILE A 73 -0.63 22.52 -12.28
C ILE A 73 -1.49 21.85 -13.35
N HIS A 74 -1.39 20.52 -13.47
CA HIS A 74 -2.22 19.70 -14.36
C HIS A 74 -2.51 18.34 -13.73
N HIS A 75 -3.57 17.68 -14.21
CA HIS A 75 -4.02 16.39 -13.67
C HIS A 75 -3.16 15.19 -14.12
N ASP A 76 -2.36 15.32 -15.19
CA ASP A 76 -1.49 14.25 -15.69
C ASP A 76 -0.19 14.12 -14.87
N ILE A 77 -0.33 13.62 -13.65
CA ILE A 77 0.79 13.44 -12.71
C ILE A 77 1.40 12.03 -12.76
N VAL A 78 0.88 11.15 -13.63
CA VAL A 78 1.29 9.73 -13.66
C VAL A 78 2.77 9.61 -14.02
N GLY A 79 3.25 10.41 -14.98
CA GLY A 79 4.67 10.42 -15.35
C GLY A 79 5.59 10.88 -14.23
N ARG A 80 5.08 11.71 -13.32
CA ARG A 80 5.83 12.18 -12.16
C ARG A 80 5.84 11.15 -11.02
N LEU A 81 4.68 10.58 -10.67
CA LEU A 81 4.55 9.70 -9.51
C LEU A 81 4.89 8.24 -9.79
N LEU A 82 4.60 7.76 -11.00
CA LEU A 82 4.78 6.38 -11.42
C LEU A 82 5.51 6.28 -12.78
N PRO A 83 6.68 6.94 -12.93
CA PRO A 83 7.42 7.03 -14.20
C PRO A 83 7.76 5.68 -14.81
N HIS A 84 8.03 4.67 -13.97
CA HIS A 84 8.38 3.32 -14.37
C HIS A 84 7.28 2.66 -15.22
N PHE A 85 6.00 2.91 -14.95
CA PHE A 85 4.93 2.37 -15.79
C PHE A 85 4.95 3.00 -17.20
N LEU A 86 5.19 4.30 -17.32
CA LEU A 86 5.28 4.95 -18.62
C LEU A 86 6.52 4.53 -19.40
N VAL A 87 7.69 4.50 -18.76
CA VAL A 87 8.95 4.08 -19.39
C VAL A 87 8.84 2.64 -19.88
N TRP A 88 8.40 1.73 -19.02
CA TRP A 88 8.32 0.31 -19.39
C TRP A 88 7.18 -0.01 -20.34
N SER A 89 6.05 0.71 -20.28
CA SER A 89 4.99 0.59 -21.28
C SER A 89 5.49 0.99 -22.68
N LYS A 90 6.28 2.08 -22.78
CA LYS A 90 6.93 2.48 -24.04
C LYS A 90 7.95 1.45 -24.54
N THR A 91 8.69 0.79 -23.65
CA THR A 91 9.76 -0.16 -24.03
C THR A 91 9.23 -1.58 -24.34
N TYR A 92 8.27 -2.07 -23.56
CA TYR A 92 7.82 -3.47 -23.60
C TYR A 92 6.39 -3.62 -24.13
N GLY A 93 5.69 -2.52 -24.36
CA GLY A 93 4.32 -2.48 -24.86
C GLY A 93 3.28 -2.54 -23.75
N LYS A 94 2.04 -2.85 -24.15
CA LYS A 94 0.83 -2.78 -23.29
C LYS A 94 0.84 -3.74 -22.10
N ARG A 95 1.68 -4.78 -22.14
CA ARG A 95 1.83 -5.81 -21.10
C ARG A 95 3.29 -6.04 -20.82
N PHE A 96 3.67 -5.96 -19.55
CA PHE A 96 5.02 -6.30 -19.13
C PHE A 96 5.06 -6.84 -17.72
N ILE A 97 6.08 -7.64 -17.44
CA ILE A 97 6.34 -8.22 -16.12
C ILE A 97 7.56 -7.55 -15.48
N PHE A 98 7.44 -7.14 -14.23
CA PHE A 98 8.53 -6.61 -13.40
C PHE A 98 8.51 -7.27 -12.03
N TRP A 99 9.54 -7.05 -11.23
CA TRP A 99 9.75 -7.77 -9.97
C TRP A 99 9.80 -6.82 -8.79
N ASN A 100 8.96 -7.07 -7.78
CA ASN A 100 9.03 -6.42 -6.49
C ASN A 100 9.71 -7.37 -5.49
N GLY A 101 11.04 -7.25 -5.35
CA GLY A 101 11.83 -8.30 -4.70
C GLY A 101 11.77 -9.59 -5.52
N VAL A 102 11.28 -10.67 -4.91
CA VAL A 102 11.02 -11.96 -5.57
C VAL A 102 9.60 -12.13 -6.10
N GLU A 103 8.72 -11.16 -5.85
CA GLU A 103 7.33 -11.21 -6.27
C GLU A 103 7.19 -10.71 -7.72
N PRO A 104 6.72 -11.54 -8.68
CA PRO A 104 6.41 -11.07 -10.01
C PRO A 104 5.16 -10.20 -10.00
N ARG A 105 5.20 -9.09 -10.74
CA ARG A 105 4.05 -8.21 -10.98
C ARG A 105 3.89 -7.98 -12.46
N MET A 106 2.65 -8.09 -12.93
CA MET A 106 2.28 -7.83 -14.31
C MET A 106 1.56 -6.49 -14.39
N CYS A 107 2.01 -5.62 -15.28
CA CYS A 107 1.26 -4.43 -15.69
C CYS A 107 0.39 -4.80 -16.90
N LEU A 108 -0.87 -4.42 -16.83
CA LEU A 108 -1.86 -4.55 -17.90
C LEU A 108 -2.38 -3.16 -18.21
N THR A 109 -2.48 -2.82 -19.50
CA THR A 109 -3.05 -1.54 -19.94
C THR A 109 -4.25 -1.73 -20.86
N GLU A 110 -4.48 -2.95 -21.36
CA GLU A 110 -5.66 -3.29 -22.15
C GLU A 110 -6.92 -3.31 -21.27
N THR A 111 -7.86 -2.41 -21.55
CA THR A 111 -9.09 -2.21 -20.78
C THR A 111 -9.96 -3.46 -20.74
N ASP A 112 -10.03 -4.22 -21.83
CA ASP A 112 -10.85 -5.44 -21.91
C ASP A 112 -10.34 -6.52 -20.95
N LEU A 113 -9.02 -6.70 -20.88
CA LEU A 113 -8.38 -7.64 -19.95
C LEU A 113 -8.50 -7.17 -18.50
N ILE A 114 -8.36 -5.87 -18.25
CA ILE A 114 -8.57 -5.29 -16.92
C ILE A 114 -10.01 -5.54 -16.45
N LYS A 115 -11.00 -5.30 -17.32
CA LYS A 115 -12.41 -5.55 -17.03
C LYS A 115 -12.65 -7.03 -16.75
N GLU A 116 -12.11 -7.93 -17.57
CA GLU A 116 -12.23 -9.36 -17.37
C GLU A 116 -11.62 -9.82 -16.04
N LEU A 117 -10.40 -9.38 -15.73
CA LEU A 117 -9.71 -9.70 -14.49
C LEU A 117 -10.50 -9.25 -13.26
N LEU A 118 -10.98 -8.00 -13.27
CA LEU A 118 -11.68 -7.41 -12.12
C LEU A 118 -13.12 -7.91 -11.98
N SER A 119 -13.75 -8.38 -13.06
CA SER A 119 -15.14 -8.85 -13.04
C SER A 119 -15.22 -10.36 -12.82
N LYS A 120 -14.59 -11.16 -13.68
CA LYS A 120 -14.72 -12.63 -13.70
C LYS A 120 -13.76 -13.32 -12.73
N HIS A 121 -12.61 -12.72 -12.45
CA HIS A 121 -11.53 -13.33 -11.67
C HIS A 121 -11.31 -12.64 -10.30
N ASN A 122 -12.32 -11.91 -9.81
CA ASN A 122 -12.25 -11.16 -8.55
C ASN A 122 -11.85 -12.03 -7.33
N ALA A 123 -12.27 -13.29 -7.30
CA ALA A 123 -11.99 -14.23 -6.22
C ALA A 123 -10.50 -14.61 -6.14
N ILE A 124 -9.77 -14.49 -7.25
CA ILE A 124 -8.36 -14.88 -7.39
C ILE A 124 -7.45 -13.64 -7.43
N SER A 125 -7.96 -12.48 -7.86
CA SER A 125 -7.24 -11.19 -7.93
C SER A 125 -7.09 -10.49 -6.57
N GLY A 126 -6.90 -11.25 -5.49
CA GLY A 126 -6.74 -10.74 -4.14
C GLY A 126 -5.41 -10.00 -3.93
N LYS A 127 -5.27 -9.35 -2.77
CA LYS A 127 -4.03 -8.70 -2.34
C LYS A 127 -2.96 -9.74 -2.08
N SER A 128 -1.75 -9.48 -2.57
CA SER A 128 -0.65 -10.43 -2.46
C SER A 128 -0.18 -10.61 -1.01
N TRP A 129 0.57 -11.67 -0.72
CA TRP A 129 1.12 -11.87 0.63
C TRP A 129 2.05 -10.71 1.02
N LEU A 130 2.90 -10.25 0.10
CA LEU A 130 3.83 -9.15 0.37
C LEU A 130 3.10 -7.83 0.65
N GLN A 131 2.02 -7.55 -0.10
CA GLN A 131 1.17 -6.38 0.17
C GLN A 131 0.54 -6.45 1.56
N ARG A 132 -0.11 -7.58 1.89
CA ARG A 132 -0.78 -7.76 3.17
C ARG A 132 0.18 -7.69 4.35
N GLU A 133 1.34 -8.31 4.24
CA GLU A 133 2.32 -8.31 5.31
C GLU A 133 2.99 -6.94 5.47
N GLY A 134 3.24 -6.23 4.36
CA GLY A 134 3.78 -4.87 4.37
C GLY A 134 2.86 -3.84 5.04
N THR A 135 1.55 -4.01 4.94
CA THR A 135 0.54 -3.10 5.52
C THR A 135 -0.05 -3.59 6.84
N LYS A 136 0.36 -4.76 7.35
CA LYS A 136 -0.24 -5.41 8.52
C LYS A 136 -0.17 -4.59 9.81
N HIS A 137 0.83 -3.74 9.97
CA HIS A 137 0.90 -2.85 11.14
C HIS A 137 0.15 -1.54 10.95
N PHE A 138 -0.28 -1.22 9.74
CA PHE A 138 -1.04 -0.02 9.45
C PHE A 138 -2.54 -0.29 9.49
N ILE A 139 -3.01 -1.32 8.79
CA ILE A 139 -4.45 -1.61 8.63
C ILE A 139 -4.82 -2.96 9.26
N GLY A 140 -3.87 -3.69 9.84
CA GLY A 140 -4.14 -5.01 10.41
C GLY A 140 -4.68 -5.98 9.36
N ARG A 141 -5.78 -6.65 9.71
CA ARG A 141 -6.60 -7.47 8.80
C ARG A 141 -7.84 -6.70 8.31
N GLY A 142 -7.74 -5.38 8.20
CA GLY A 142 -8.85 -4.54 7.78
C GLY A 142 -9.24 -4.75 6.31
N LEU A 143 -10.40 -4.19 5.96
CA LEU A 143 -11.09 -4.45 4.69
C LEU A 143 -10.24 -4.22 3.45
N LEU A 144 -9.33 -3.24 3.48
CA LEU A 144 -8.46 -2.91 2.35
C LEU A 144 -7.52 -4.06 1.94
N MET A 145 -7.15 -4.91 2.91
CA MET A 145 -6.14 -5.97 2.76
C MET A 145 -6.70 -7.38 2.96
N ALA A 146 -7.98 -7.50 3.30
CA ALA A 146 -8.68 -8.77 3.40
C ALA A 146 -8.87 -9.41 2.01
N ASN A 147 -8.91 -10.75 1.96
CA ASN A 147 -9.20 -11.53 0.74
C ASN A 147 -10.30 -12.56 1.04
N GLY A 148 -10.96 -13.04 -0.02
CA GLY A 148 -11.89 -14.17 0.06
C GLY A 148 -13.02 -13.95 1.07
N LYS A 149 -13.25 -14.94 1.95
CA LYS A 149 -14.33 -14.94 2.94
C LYS A 149 -14.23 -13.79 3.94
N ASP A 150 -13.03 -13.48 4.41
CA ASP A 150 -12.80 -12.38 5.36
C ASP A 150 -13.20 -11.03 4.75
N TRP A 151 -12.80 -10.81 3.49
CA TRP A 151 -13.18 -9.61 2.76
C TRP A 151 -14.69 -9.53 2.57
N TYR A 152 -15.32 -10.63 2.14
CA TYR A 152 -16.76 -10.67 1.93
C TYR A 152 -17.53 -10.31 3.21
N HIS A 153 -17.14 -10.92 4.33
CA HIS A 153 -17.76 -10.67 5.63
C HIS A 153 -17.61 -9.21 6.07
N GLN A 154 -16.38 -8.68 6.07
CA GLN A 154 -16.12 -7.29 6.45
C GLN A 154 -16.83 -6.30 5.52
N ARG A 155 -16.84 -6.56 4.20
CA ARG A 155 -17.53 -5.71 3.21
C ARG A 155 -19.03 -5.68 3.46
N HIS A 156 -19.61 -6.82 3.82
CA HIS A 156 -21.04 -6.94 4.11
C HIS A 156 -21.43 -6.18 5.38
N ILE A 157 -20.61 -6.23 6.44
CA ILE A 157 -20.83 -5.46 7.68
C ILE A 157 -20.78 -3.95 7.42
N VAL A 158 -19.82 -3.49 6.61
CA VAL A 158 -19.60 -2.05 6.38
C VAL A 158 -20.54 -1.47 5.32
N ALA A 159 -21.07 -2.28 4.40
CA ALA A 159 -21.90 -1.80 3.29
C ALA A 159 -23.11 -0.93 3.70
N PRO A 160 -23.88 -1.25 4.77
CA PRO A 160 -25.03 -0.44 5.18
C PRO A 160 -24.70 1.01 5.53
N ALA A 161 -23.51 1.29 6.07
CA ALA A 161 -23.07 2.66 6.39
C ALA A 161 -22.97 3.54 5.13
N PHE A 162 -22.73 2.93 3.97
CA PHE A 162 -22.58 3.62 2.68
C PHE A 162 -23.83 3.53 1.78
N MET A 163 -24.98 3.15 2.33
CA MET A 163 -26.25 3.14 1.59
C MET A 163 -26.87 4.54 1.51
N GLY A 164 -27.66 4.80 0.48
CA GLY A 164 -28.17 6.14 0.14
C GLY A 164 -28.87 6.88 1.28
N ASP A 165 -29.63 6.19 2.12
CA ASP A 165 -30.33 6.81 3.25
C ASP A 165 -29.38 7.28 4.35
N LYS A 166 -28.28 6.55 4.58
CA LYS A 166 -27.21 6.99 5.49
C LYS A 166 -26.41 8.14 4.90
N LEU A 167 -26.07 8.07 3.61
CA LEU A 167 -25.36 9.15 2.92
C LEU A 167 -26.11 10.49 2.97
N LYS A 168 -27.44 10.48 2.88
CA LYS A 168 -28.26 11.70 3.05
C LYS A 168 -28.09 12.35 4.42
N SER A 169 -27.99 11.54 5.49
CA SER A 169 -27.73 12.07 6.84
C SER A 169 -26.33 12.66 6.96
N TYR A 170 -25.34 12.11 6.26
CA TYR A 170 -23.98 12.62 6.25
C TYR A 170 -23.82 13.96 5.52
N ALA A 171 -24.67 14.22 4.52
CA ALA A 171 -24.63 15.47 3.75
C ALA A 171 -24.77 16.71 4.64
N THR A 172 -25.62 16.65 5.67
CA THR A 172 -25.78 17.76 6.62
C THR A 172 -24.47 18.04 7.36
N TYR A 173 -23.83 17.01 7.92
CA TYR A 173 -22.53 17.15 8.59
C TYR A 173 -21.44 17.67 7.65
N MET A 174 -21.42 17.22 6.38
CA MET A 174 -20.47 17.70 5.38
C MET A 174 -20.64 19.20 5.11
N VAL A 175 -21.88 19.67 4.98
CA VAL A 175 -22.19 21.09 4.80
C VAL A 175 -21.76 21.90 6.02
N ASP A 176 -22.06 21.43 7.23
CA ASP A 176 -21.74 22.16 8.46
C ASP A 176 -20.23 22.26 8.68
N CYS A 177 -19.46 21.17 8.51
CA CYS A 177 -17.99 21.21 8.55
C CYS A 177 -17.41 22.17 7.49
N THR A 178 -18.00 22.20 6.29
CA THR A 178 -17.55 23.09 5.21
C THR A 178 -17.80 24.56 5.56
N LYS A 179 -18.96 24.88 6.14
CA LYS A 179 -19.28 26.24 6.60
C LYS A 179 -18.32 26.70 7.69
N GLU A 180 -18.00 25.84 8.66
CA GLU A 180 -17.02 26.15 9.70
C GLU A 180 -15.62 26.41 9.12
N MET A 181 -15.19 25.60 8.15
CA MET A 181 -13.92 25.83 7.44
C MET A 181 -13.93 27.17 6.68
N LEU A 182 -15.01 27.49 5.97
CA LEU A 182 -15.15 28.76 5.26
C LEU A 182 -15.11 29.96 6.22
N GLN A 183 -15.79 29.86 7.36
CA GLN A 183 -15.76 30.90 8.38
C GLN A 183 -14.35 31.09 8.97
N SER A 184 -13.61 29.99 9.17
CA SER A 184 -12.20 30.08 9.58
C SER A 184 -11.33 30.79 8.54
N LEU A 185 -11.59 30.60 7.25
CA LEU A 185 -10.88 31.27 6.17
C LEU A 185 -11.24 32.76 6.11
N GLU A 186 -12.52 33.11 6.22
CA GLU A 186 -12.99 34.50 6.28
C GLU A 186 -12.38 35.26 7.46
N ASN A 187 -12.29 34.61 8.63
CA ASN A 187 -11.65 35.20 9.81
C ASN A 187 -10.15 35.46 9.58
N ALA A 188 -9.43 34.53 8.93
CA ALA A 188 -8.02 34.71 8.59
C ALA A 188 -7.81 35.85 7.58
N LEU A 189 -8.70 35.99 6.59
CA LEU A 189 -8.69 37.14 5.68
C LEU A 189 -8.92 38.46 6.44
N GLY A 190 -9.83 38.44 7.43
CA GLY A 190 -10.12 39.58 8.30
C GLY A 190 -8.94 40.03 9.19
N THR A 191 -8.00 39.14 9.50
CA THR A 191 -6.78 39.47 10.26
C THR A 191 -5.63 40.00 9.37
N GLY A 192 -5.88 40.15 8.06
CA GLY A 192 -4.90 40.65 7.09
C GLY A 192 -4.01 39.55 6.50
N GLN A 193 -4.34 38.27 6.72
CA GLN A 193 -3.63 37.17 6.09
C GLN A 193 -4.00 37.10 4.60
N THR A 194 -3.00 37.24 3.72
CA THR A 194 -3.18 37.27 2.25
C THR A 194 -2.89 35.93 1.58
N GLU A 195 -2.23 35.01 2.29
CA GLU A 195 -1.83 33.70 1.79
C GLU A 195 -2.30 32.61 2.74
N VAL A 196 -2.88 31.54 2.19
CA VAL A 196 -3.43 30.43 2.97
C VAL A 196 -2.98 29.10 2.37
N GLU A 197 -2.51 28.19 3.22
CA GLU A 197 -2.15 26.83 2.83
C GLU A 197 -3.42 25.96 2.76
N ILE A 198 -3.93 25.75 1.55
CA ILE A 198 -5.22 25.07 1.36
C ILE A 198 -5.18 23.57 1.68
N GLY A 199 -4.01 22.93 1.60
CA GLY A 199 -3.84 21.50 1.84
C GLY A 199 -4.20 21.10 3.27
N GLU A 200 -3.79 21.88 4.25
CA GLU A 200 -4.08 21.69 5.67
C GLU A 200 -5.56 21.92 5.95
N HIS A 201 -6.16 22.97 5.38
CA HIS A 201 -7.60 23.22 5.48
C HIS A 201 -8.42 22.06 4.91
N MET A 202 -8.06 21.55 3.73
CA MET A 202 -8.73 20.41 3.12
C MET A 202 -8.51 19.11 3.90
N THR A 203 -7.32 18.91 4.47
CA THR A 203 -7.01 17.77 5.33
C THR A 203 -7.84 17.81 6.60
N ARG A 204 -7.94 18.99 7.23
CA ARG A 204 -8.75 19.21 8.44
C ARG A 204 -10.23 19.04 8.17
N LEU A 205 -10.75 19.63 7.09
CA LEU A 205 -12.13 19.46 6.66
C LEU A 205 -12.47 17.97 6.45
N THR A 206 -11.58 17.23 5.79
CA THR A 206 -11.76 15.78 5.57
C THR A 206 -11.78 15.03 6.90
N ALA A 207 -10.87 15.35 7.82
CA ALA A 207 -10.81 14.75 9.16
C ALA A 207 -12.09 15.04 9.95
N ASP A 208 -12.59 16.27 9.92
CA ASP A 208 -13.80 16.70 10.62
C ASP A 208 -15.04 16.01 10.07
N ILE A 209 -15.17 15.91 8.74
CA ILE A 209 -16.26 15.18 8.09
C ILE A 209 -16.25 13.72 8.53
N ILE A 210 -15.12 13.01 8.37
CA ILE A 210 -15.03 11.58 8.74
C ILE A 210 -15.32 11.39 10.22
N SER A 211 -14.78 12.26 11.08
CA SER A 211 -14.97 12.16 12.53
C SER A 211 -16.42 12.37 12.91
N ARG A 212 -17.12 13.35 12.33
CA ARG A 212 -18.54 13.58 12.61
C ARG A 212 -19.45 12.50 12.02
N THR A 213 -19.15 11.98 10.84
CA THR A 213 -20.02 10.99 10.18
C THR A 213 -19.86 9.58 10.75
N GLU A 214 -18.64 9.20 11.14
CA GLU A 214 -18.32 7.84 11.60
C GLU A 214 -18.27 7.71 13.12
N PHE A 215 -17.91 8.77 13.86
CA PHE A 215 -17.73 8.73 15.32
C PHE A 215 -18.74 9.58 16.10
N ASP A 216 -19.56 10.39 15.42
CA ASP A 216 -20.67 11.19 15.97
C ASP A 216 -20.29 11.92 17.29
N SER A 217 -20.89 11.57 18.42
CA SER A 217 -20.62 12.18 19.74
C SER A 217 -19.17 12.08 20.24
N ASN A 218 -18.34 11.23 19.62
CA ASN A 218 -16.95 11.00 19.98
C ASN A 218 -15.97 11.56 18.93
N TYR A 219 -16.39 12.58 18.17
CA TYR A 219 -15.62 13.14 17.05
C TYR A 219 -14.20 13.61 17.44
N GLU A 220 -13.97 14.10 18.67
CA GLU A 220 -12.63 14.49 19.13
C GLU A 220 -11.66 13.29 19.16
N LYS A 221 -12.13 12.12 19.63
CA LYS A 221 -11.35 10.88 19.51
C LYS A 221 -11.21 10.45 18.05
N GLY A 222 -12.25 10.67 17.23
CA GLY A 222 -12.19 10.46 15.78
C GLY A 222 -11.08 11.26 15.10
N LYS A 223 -10.89 12.55 15.46
CA LYS A 223 -9.81 13.40 14.95
C LYS A 223 -8.44 12.86 15.35
N GLN A 224 -8.29 12.43 16.60
CA GLN A 224 -7.04 11.82 17.08
C GLN A 224 -6.71 10.54 16.29
N ILE A 225 -7.69 9.65 16.10
CA ILE A 225 -7.54 8.43 15.30
C ILE A 225 -7.15 8.77 13.85
N PHE A 226 -7.83 9.72 13.22
CA PHE A 226 -7.54 10.10 11.84
C PHE A 226 -6.14 10.70 11.68
N HIS A 227 -5.69 11.51 12.64
CA HIS A 227 -4.33 12.04 12.67
C HIS A 227 -3.29 10.91 12.75
N LEU A 228 -3.45 9.97 13.70
CA LEU A 228 -2.57 8.82 13.86
C LEU A 228 -2.53 7.95 12.60
N LEU A 229 -3.69 7.70 11.97
CA LEU A 229 -3.79 6.96 10.70
C LEU A 229 -3.07 7.68 9.56
N THR A 230 -3.15 9.01 9.48
CA THR A 230 -2.46 9.81 8.45
C THR A 230 -0.94 9.70 8.59
N VAL A 231 -0.42 9.79 9.81
CA VAL A 231 1.01 9.60 10.10
C VAL A 231 1.45 8.18 9.74
N LEU A 232 0.70 7.17 10.16
CA LEU A 232 0.97 5.77 9.82
C LEU A 232 0.96 5.52 8.30
N GLN A 233 0.02 6.12 7.57
CA GLN A 233 -0.06 6.01 6.11
C GLN A 233 1.21 6.54 5.44
N GLY A 234 1.72 7.69 5.88
CA GLY A 234 2.98 8.26 5.40
C GLY A 234 4.18 7.34 5.64
N LEU A 235 4.28 6.74 6.83
CA LEU A 235 5.34 5.78 7.17
C LEU A 235 5.25 4.50 6.33
N CYS A 236 4.05 3.98 6.06
CA CYS A 236 3.87 2.80 5.23
C CYS A 236 4.13 3.06 3.74
N ALA A 237 3.75 4.23 3.23
CA ALA A 237 4.08 4.64 1.87
C ALA A 237 5.60 4.68 1.65
N ARG A 238 6.36 5.14 2.67
CA ARG A 238 7.83 5.12 2.65
C ARG A 238 8.40 3.70 2.69
N ALA A 239 7.88 2.78 3.50
CA ALA A 239 8.37 1.38 3.49
C ALA A 239 8.11 0.66 2.19
N THR A 240 7.04 0.99 1.48
CA THR A 240 6.75 0.35 0.19
C THR A 240 7.89 0.60 -0.83
N ARG A 241 8.72 1.64 -0.60
CA ARG A 241 9.93 1.97 -1.38
C ARG A 241 11.19 1.25 -0.90
N HIS A 242 11.14 0.54 0.23
CA HIS A 242 12.25 -0.21 0.80
C HIS A 242 12.00 -1.72 0.69
N LEU A 243 13.08 -2.52 0.61
CA LEU A 243 12.92 -3.97 0.55
C LEU A 243 12.38 -4.51 1.87
N CYS A 244 11.17 -5.06 1.84
CA CYS A 244 10.68 -5.95 2.89
C CYS A 244 11.32 -7.34 2.70
N PHE A 245 12.57 -7.52 3.15
CA PHE A 245 13.14 -8.86 3.26
C PHE A 245 12.36 -9.67 4.29
N PRO A 246 12.06 -10.96 4.04
CA PRO A 246 11.51 -11.83 5.07
C PRO A 246 12.41 -11.79 6.32
N GLY A 247 11.82 -11.43 7.46
CA GLY A 247 12.53 -11.27 8.73
C GLY A 247 13.01 -9.85 9.06
N SER A 248 13.04 -8.90 8.11
CA SER A 248 13.39 -7.49 8.38
C SER A 248 12.50 -6.82 9.43
N ARG A 249 11.28 -7.36 9.60
CA ARG A 249 10.30 -7.01 10.63
C ARG A 249 10.76 -7.23 12.08
N TYR A 250 11.64 -8.21 12.31
CA TYR A 250 12.15 -8.51 13.66
C TYR A 250 13.37 -7.67 14.03
N PHE A 251 13.97 -6.97 13.07
CA PHE A 251 15.09 -6.10 13.35
C PHE A 251 14.64 -4.85 14.13
N PRO A 252 15.35 -4.47 15.20
CA PRO A 252 15.02 -3.31 16.01
C PRO A 252 15.44 -2.00 15.32
N SER A 253 14.82 -1.68 14.18
CA SER A 253 15.02 -0.40 13.48
C SER A 253 14.14 0.71 14.06
N LYS A 254 14.57 1.97 13.94
CA LYS A 254 13.76 3.15 14.31
C LYS A 254 12.36 3.09 13.66
N TYR A 255 12.34 2.76 12.36
CA TYR A 255 11.12 2.57 11.59
C TYR A 255 10.17 1.52 12.18
N ASN A 256 10.68 0.33 12.53
CA ASN A 256 9.86 -0.74 13.08
C ASN A 256 9.35 -0.41 14.49
N ARG A 257 10.10 0.38 15.28
CA ARG A 257 9.66 0.83 16.62
C ARG A 257 8.56 1.87 16.51
N GLU A 258 8.72 2.86 15.62
CA GLU A 258 7.77 3.96 15.41
C GLU A 258 6.40 3.44 14.96
N ILE A 259 6.37 2.52 13.99
CA ILE A 259 5.12 1.87 13.56
C ILE A 259 4.46 1.03 14.67
N LYS A 260 5.26 0.32 15.46
CA LYS A 260 4.71 -0.46 16.59
C LYS A 260 4.09 0.45 17.65
N SER A 261 4.73 1.58 17.94
CA SER A 261 4.25 2.57 18.91
C SER A 261 2.94 3.20 18.44
N LEU A 262 2.94 3.76 17.22
CA LEU A 262 1.76 4.42 16.65
C LEU A 262 0.58 3.45 16.51
N LYS A 263 0.85 2.19 16.15
CA LYS A 263 -0.21 1.18 16.11
C LYS A 263 -0.80 0.91 17.49
N ALA A 264 0.04 0.77 18.51
CA ALA A 264 -0.43 0.55 19.87
C ALA A 264 -1.32 1.71 20.35
N GLU A 265 -0.94 2.95 20.03
CA GLU A 265 -1.73 4.14 20.34
C GLU A 265 -3.10 4.15 19.63
N VAL A 266 -3.15 3.75 18.35
CA VAL A 266 -4.43 3.59 17.63
C VAL A 266 -5.29 2.50 18.28
N ASP A 267 -4.71 1.35 18.60
CA ASP A 267 -5.41 0.21 19.20
C ASP A 267 -5.91 0.53 20.62
N GLU A 268 -5.24 1.42 21.37
CA GLU A 268 -5.68 1.92 22.69
C GLU A 268 -6.78 2.98 22.60
N THR A 269 -6.84 3.74 21.50
CA THR A 269 -7.81 4.83 21.30
C THR A 269 -9.16 4.34 20.77
N CYS A 270 -9.18 3.17 20.09
CA CYS A 270 -10.37 2.53 19.51
C CYS A 270 -11.12 1.66 20.52
#